data_AF-A0A368EKJ0-F1
#
_entry.id   AF-A0A368EKJ0-F1
#
_cell.length_a   1.000
_cell.length_b   1.000
_cell.length_c   1.000
_cell.angle_alpha   90.00
_cell.angle_beta   90.00
_cell.angle_gamma   90.00
#
_symmetry.space_group_name_H-M   'P 1'
#
loop_
_entity.id
_entity.type
_entity.pdbx_description
1 polymer ?
#
loop_
_entity_poly.entity_id
_entity_poly.type
_entity_poly.pdbx_seq_one_letter_code
_entity_poly.pdbx_strand_id
1 'polypeptide(L)'
;ELIWSVDTFEKNGDRAITGAPRAFKDSVIIGHGGADAQARGYVSAYDANTGEFKWRFYLVPGDPAKGFENEAMEMAAKTWHGDWWNRGGGGGTVWNAMTYDEEFNAIYLGTGNGGVWDHQLRSDGIGDNLFLGSIVALDADTGDYRWHYQVMPEESWDYNAAMDIVLADLEIKGETKKVLMQAPKNGFLYVIDRQTGKLIGADKFSKSNWASKIDLETGRPVMGEAADYQKRPKHLWPGPIGAHNWQAMAYSPKQKLVFIPEMQHGATYIKSEMPNLRENFLNLSIITTYDQIDPNDGTGSIVAMDPVTLKPKWKVQHDSFWNGGILATEGDLVFQGTADGEFAAYSAIDGTKLWFIDVQRGVTSAPISYMVDGVQRIIIPVGYAGGYAAFGIKATHAGWKYKAPGIRLLSFSLEGEKELKRVETGRYQLDLVDLSDVEIDEKLALTGMELYHSAPCGSCHGGQGNNSGSGAPDLRESISLTDFETFKSLTKDGLLVDNGMPKFDDLADNEINAIYEYLRQRTKIAAADLKS
;
A
#
# COMPACT_ATOMS: atom_id res chain seq x y z
N GLU A 1 -16.24 12.77 -25.01
CA GLU A 1 -17.14 11.68 -25.40
C GLU A 1 -16.54 10.38 -24.90
N LEU A 2 -17.34 9.45 -24.39
CA LEU A 2 -16.87 8.12 -23.98
C LEU A 2 -16.64 7.28 -25.24
N ILE A 3 -15.40 6.84 -25.49
CA ILE A 3 -15.06 6.04 -26.69
C ILE A 3 -15.45 4.58 -26.48
N TRP A 4 -15.02 3.98 -25.38
CA TRP A 4 -15.37 2.61 -24.98
C TRP A 4 -15.31 2.48 -23.45
N SER A 5 -15.95 1.43 -22.93
CA SER A 5 -15.90 1.04 -21.52
C SER A 5 -16.02 -0.48 -21.43
N VAL A 6 -15.21 -1.10 -20.58
CA VAL A 6 -15.18 -2.55 -20.37
C VAL A 6 -15.17 -2.83 -18.87
N ASP A 7 -16.03 -3.74 -18.44
CA ASP A 7 -15.94 -4.34 -17.12
C ASP A 7 -14.83 -5.42 -17.13
N THR A 8 -13.74 -5.15 -16.41
CA THR A 8 -12.58 -6.06 -16.37
C THR A 8 -12.72 -7.12 -15.27
N PHE A 9 -13.72 -6.98 -14.39
CA PHE A 9 -13.92 -7.85 -13.25
C PHE A 9 -14.58 -9.16 -13.65
N GLU A 10 -14.09 -10.25 -13.07
CA GLU A 10 -14.84 -11.50 -13.09
C GLU A 10 -16.06 -11.38 -12.18
N LYS A 11 -17.12 -12.11 -12.51
CA LYS A 11 -18.43 -12.00 -11.85
C LYS A 11 -18.43 -12.27 -10.32
N ASN A 12 -17.38 -12.89 -9.78
CA ASN A 12 -17.31 -13.32 -8.38
C ASN A 12 -16.09 -12.72 -7.68
N GLY A 13 -16.29 -12.06 -6.53
CA GLY A 13 -15.25 -11.59 -5.61
C GLY A 13 -15.07 -10.07 -5.59
N ASP A 14 -14.73 -9.52 -4.43
CA ASP A 14 -14.59 -8.08 -4.23
C ASP A 14 -13.27 -7.57 -4.81
N ARG A 15 -13.35 -6.65 -5.77
CA ARG A 15 -12.22 -6.08 -6.48
C ARG A 15 -12.38 -4.58 -6.65
N ALA A 16 -11.25 -3.90 -6.76
CA ALA A 16 -11.18 -2.49 -7.09
C ALA A 16 -9.98 -2.24 -8.03
N ILE A 17 -10.09 -1.24 -8.90
CA ILE A 17 -8.96 -0.74 -9.69
C ILE A 17 -8.50 0.57 -9.07
N THR A 18 -7.29 0.58 -8.54
CA THR A 18 -6.67 1.77 -7.92
C THR A 18 -5.41 2.23 -8.66
N GLY A 19 -4.69 1.29 -9.27
CA GLY A 19 -3.49 1.58 -10.05
C GLY A 19 -3.79 2.28 -11.37
N ALA A 20 -2.84 3.06 -11.85
CA ALA A 20 -2.92 3.63 -13.20
C ALA A 20 -2.71 2.53 -14.25
N PRO A 21 -3.56 2.46 -15.30
CA PRO A 21 -3.27 1.59 -16.43
C PRO A 21 -1.95 1.97 -17.10
N ARG A 22 -1.38 1.04 -17.86
CA ARG A 22 -0.27 1.33 -18.78
C ARG A 22 -0.75 1.14 -20.20
N ALA A 23 -0.40 2.07 -21.07
CA ALA A 23 -0.59 1.95 -22.49
C ALA A 23 0.76 1.71 -23.14
N PHE A 24 0.87 0.68 -23.96
CA PHE A 24 2.05 0.38 -24.77
C PHE A 24 1.57 -0.15 -26.11
N LYS A 25 2.27 0.21 -27.19
CA LYS A 25 1.85 -0.09 -28.56
C LYS A 25 0.38 0.31 -28.80
N ASP A 26 -0.47 -0.66 -29.09
CA ASP A 26 -1.91 -0.56 -29.35
C ASP A 26 -2.74 -1.18 -28.22
N SER A 27 -2.17 -1.31 -27.02
CA SER A 27 -2.77 -2.04 -25.90
C SER A 27 -2.81 -1.23 -24.62
N VAL A 28 -3.88 -1.38 -23.85
CA VAL A 28 -4.03 -0.90 -22.48
C VAL A 28 -4.04 -2.10 -21.54
N ILE A 29 -3.11 -2.13 -20.59
CA ILE A 29 -3.04 -3.14 -19.54
C ILE A 29 -3.51 -2.58 -18.21
N ILE A 30 -4.29 -3.40 -17.49
CA ILE A 30 -4.74 -3.09 -16.15
C ILE A 30 -4.91 -4.37 -15.32
N GLY A 31 -4.57 -4.28 -14.04
CA GLY A 31 -4.88 -5.29 -13.04
C GLY A 31 -5.97 -4.81 -12.08
N HIS A 32 -5.92 -5.29 -10.84
CA HIS A 32 -6.89 -4.94 -9.80
C HIS A 32 -6.28 -5.19 -8.42
N GLY A 33 -6.89 -4.66 -7.37
CA GLY A 33 -6.70 -5.07 -5.98
C GLY A 33 -7.77 -6.06 -5.52
N GLY A 34 -7.77 -6.37 -4.23
CA GLY A 34 -8.73 -7.30 -3.61
C GLY A 34 -8.13 -8.57 -3.01
N ALA A 35 -6.79 -8.70 -2.93
CA ALA A 35 -6.15 -9.85 -2.27
C ALA A 35 -6.63 -10.03 -0.82
N ASP A 36 -6.86 -8.92 -0.12
CA ASP A 36 -7.35 -8.91 1.25
C ASP A 36 -8.82 -9.34 1.36
N ALA A 37 -9.57 -9.33 0.25
CA ALA A 37 -10.91 -9.93 0.12
C ALA A 37 -10.84 -11.26 -0.66
N GLN A 38 -9.65 -11.88 -0.69
CA GLN A 38 -9.37 -13.16 -1.34
C GLN A 38 -9.55 -13.18 -2.87
N ALA A 39 -9.53 -12.03 -3.56
CA ALA A 39 -9.62 -12.02 -5.01
C ALA A 39 -8.44 -12.78 -5.65
N ARG A 40 -8.75 -13.67 -6.61
CA ARG A 40 -7.76 -14.27 -7.51
C ARG A 40 -7.13 -13.18 -8.39
N GLY A 41 -5.82 -12.96 -8.24
CA GLY A 41 -5.09 -11.95 -9.00
C GLY A 41 -4.91 -12.29 -10.48
N TYR A 42 -5.16 -11.31 -11.34
CA TYR A 42 -4.84 -11.35 -12.76
C TYR A 42 -4.49 -9.96 -13.29
N VAL A 43 -3.95 -9.94 -14.51
CA VAL A 43 -3.81 -8.73 -15.33
C VAL A 43 -4.41 -8.99 -16.71
N SER A 44 -5.01 -7.97 -17.33
CA SER A 44 -5.61 -8.09 -18.67
C SER A 44 -5.16 -6.97 -19.59
N ALA A 45 -4.97 -7.29 -20.86
CA ALA A 45 -4.73 -6.32 -21.92
C ALA A 45 -5.94 -6.20 -22.84
N TYR A 46 -6.20 -4.97 -23.28
CA TYR A 46 -7.28 -4.60 -24.18
C TYR A 46 -6.73 -3.74 -25.31
N ASP A 47 -7.35 -3.79 -26.49
CA ASP A 47 -7.05 -2.86 -27.58
C ASP A 47 -7.32 -1.42 -27.15
N ALA A 48 -6.36 -0.52 -27.37
CA ALA A 48 -6.43 0.86 -26.90
C ALA A 48 -7.53 1.68 -27.60
N ASN A 49 -7.90 1.33 -28.82
CA ASN A 49 -8.86 2.09 -29.63
C ASN A 49 -10.30 1.61 -29.44
N THR A 50 -10.50 0.32 -29.19
CA THR A 50 -11.82 -0.32 -29.18
C THR A 50 -12.22 -0.88 -27.82
N GLY A 51 -11.26 -1.12 -26.92
CA GLY A 51 -11.49 -1.85 -25.68
C GLY A 51 -11.63 -3.37 -25.88
N GLU A 52 -11.41 -3.91 -27.09
CA GLU A 52 -11.50 -5.35 -27.32
C GLU A 52 -10.48 -6.12 -26.47
N PHE A 53 -10.91 -7.19 -25.81
CA PHE A 53 -10.06 -8.04 -25.00
C PHE A 53 -8.97 -8.71 -25.87
N LYS A 54 -7.70 -8.63 -25.45
CA LYS A 54 -6.58 -9.28 -26.12
C LYS A 54 -6.16 -10.55 -25.38
N TRP A 55 -5.74 -10.41 -24.13
CA TRP A 55 -5.24 -11.53 -23.32
C TRP A 55 -5.38 -11.25 -21.82
N ARG A 56 -5.31 -12.33 -21.02
CA ARG A 56 -5.30 -12.29 -19.57
C ARG A 56 -4.25 -13.26 -19.03
N PHE A 57 -3.50 -12.82 -18.03
CA PHE A 57 -2.58 -13.66 -17.27
C PHE A 57 -3.02 -13.70 -15.80
N TYR A 58 -3.32 -14.89 -15.28
CA TYR A 58 -3.57 -15.10 -13.85
C TYR A 58 -2.25 -15.23 -13.11
N LEU A 59 -2.18 -14.73 -11.88
CA LEU A 59 -0.96 -14.75 -11.07
C LEU A 59 -0.93 -15.91 -10.09
N VAL A 60 -2.07 -16.57 -9.87
CA VAL A 60 -2.20 -17.70 -8.94
C VAL A 60 -3.06 -18.79 -9.58
N PRO A 61 -2.73 -20.08 -9.35
CA PRO A 61 -3.42 -21.21 -9.97
C PRO A 61 -4.85 -21.34 -9.44
N GLY A 62 -5.79 -21.66 -10.34
CA GLY A 62 -7.18 -21.93 -10.00
C GLY A 62 -7.40 -23.36 -9.53
N ASP A 63 -8.66 -23.79 -9.59
CA ASP A 63 -9.09 -25.16 -9.29
C ASP A 63 -8.44 -26.17 -10.27
N PRO A 64 -7.55 -27.06 -9.81
CA PRO A 64 -6.89 -28.04 -10.66
C PRO A 64 -7.85 -28.96 -11.41
N ALA A 65 -9.06 -29.18 -10.90
CA ALA A 65 -10.07 -30.01 -11.56
C ALA A 65 -10.64 -29.36 -12.84
N LYS A 66 -10.49 -28.04 -13.00
CA LYS A 66 -10.89 -27.30 -14.20
C LYS A 66 -9.77 -27.18 -15.25
N GLY A 67 -8.58 -27.67 -14.91
CA GLY A 67 -7.37 -27.43 -15.69
C GLY A 67 -6.80 -26.03 -15.45
N PHE A 68 -5.65 -25.75 -16.07
CA PHE A 68 -4.93 -24.49 -15.95
C PHE A 68 -4.96 -23.71 -17.26
N GLU A 69 -4.98 -22.37 -17.16
CA GLU A 69 -5.10 -21.50 -18.32
C GLU A 69 -3.86 -21.52 -19.22
N ASN A 70 -2.68 -21.83 -18.66
CA ASN A 70 -1.42 -21.96 -19.37
C ASN A 70 -0.40 -22.80 -18.57
N GLU A 71 0.75 -23.10 -19.18
CA GLU A 71 1.84 -23.87 -18.56
C GLU A 71 2.41 -23.20 -17.30
N ALA A 72 2.37 -21.87 -17.22
CA ALA A 72 2.84 -21.13 -16.06
C ALA A 72 1.94 -21.35 -14.84
N MET A 73 0.62 -21.45 -15.04
CA MET A 73 -0.33 -21.81 -13.97
C MET A 73 -0.20 -23.27 -13.54
N GLU A 74 0.08 -24.19 -14.47
CA GLU A 74 0.42 -25.57 -14.11
C GLU A 74 1.72 -25.66 -13.29
N MET A 75 2.74 -24.89 -13.68
CA MET A 75 3.99 -24.78 -12.94
C MET A 75 3.77 -24.17 -11.55
N ALA A 76 3.02 -23.08 -11.48
CA ALA A 76 2.69 -22.42 -10.23
C ALA A 76 1.95 -23.38 -9.29
N ALA A 77 0.95 -24.13 -9.77
CA ALA A 77 0.17 -25.10 -8.98
C ALA A 77 1.02 -26.13 -8.22
N LYS A 78 2.21 -26.49 -8.72
CA LYS A 78 3.14 -27.40 -8.02
C LYS A 78 3.72 -26.82 -6.73
N THR A 79 3.61 -25.51 -6.55
CA THR A 79 4.05 -24.77 -5.36
C THR A 79 2.90 -24.42 -4.41
N TRP A 80 1.69 -24.87 -4.70
CA TRP A 80 0.53 -24.73 -3.82
C TRP A 80 0.10 -26.10 -3.30
N HIS A 81 -0.45 -26.13 -2.09
CA HIS A 81 -0.88 -27.35 -1.42
C HIS A 81 -2.28 -27.22 -0.86
N GLY A 82 -2.98 -28.35 -0.74
CA GLY A 82 -4.30 -28.42 -0.16
C GLY A 82 -5.37 -27.87 -1.09
N ASP A 83 -6.41 -27.28 -0.50
CA ASP A 83 -7.61 -26.81 -1.19
C ASP A 83 -7.62 -25.27 -1.32
N TRP A 84 -6.51 -24.70 -1.81
CA TRP A 84 -6.28 -23.25 -1.80
C TRP A 84 -7.34 -22.47 -2.59
N TRP A 85 -7.88 -23.06 -3.66
CA TRP A 85 -8.88 -22.42 -4.52
C TRP A 85 -10.24 -22.26 -3.83
N ASN A 86 -10.60 -23.18 -2.91
CA ASN A 86 -11.83 -23.07 -2.12
C ASN A 86 -11.65 -22.22 -0.86
N ARG A 87 -10.42 -22.05 -0.36
CA ARG A 87 -10.09 -21.24 0.83
C ARG A 87 -9.97 -19.74 0.52
N GLY A 88 -10.67 -19.28 -0.51
CA GLY A 88 -10.63 -17.91 -1.00
C GLY A 88 -9.94 -17.77 -2.35
N GLY A 89 -9.09 -18.72 -2.75
CA GLY A 89 -8.55 -18.76 -4.10
C GLY A 89 -7.76 -17.52 -4.49
N GLY A 90 -6.68 -17.20 -3.77
CA GLY A 90 -5.61 -16.42 -4.38
C GLY A 90 -4.90 -15.42 -3.50
N GLY A 91 -5.03 -14.15 -3.87
CA GLY A 91 -3.97 -13.16 -3.76
C GLY A 91 -3.27 -12.90 -5.11
N GLY A 92 -2.07 -12.33 -5.06
CA GLY A 92 -1.24 -12.08 -6.25
C GLY A 92 -1.79 -10.96 -7.14
N THR A 93 -2.68 -10.13 -6.62
CA THR A 93 -3.32 -9.03 -7.35
C THR A 93 -2.30 -8.00 -7.85
N VAL A 94 -2.41 -7.56 -9.11
CA VAL A 94 -1.54 -6.55 -9.71
C VAL A 94 -2.22 -5.19 -9.61
N TRP A 95 -2.08 -4.53 -8.46
CA TRP A 95 -2.85 -3.33 -8.13
C TRP A 95 -2.11 -2.01 -8.38
N ASN A 96 -0.81 -2.05 -8.70
CA ASN A 96 -0.02 -0.85 -9.01
C ASN A 96 1.12 -1.12 -10.01
N ALA A 97 2.19 -1.81 -9.59
CA ALA A 97 3.43 -1.87 -10.38
C ALA A 97 3.31 -2.62 -11.71
N MET A 98 3.38 -1.84 -12.79
CA MET A 98 3.48 -2.32 -14.17
C MET A 98 4.40 -1.38 -14.96
N THR A 99 5.36 -1.95 -15.69
CA THR A 99 6.19 -1.19 -16.64
C THR A 99 6.44 -2.00 -17.91
N TYR A 100 6.77 -1.30 -19.00
CA TYR A 100 7.03 -1.86 -20.32
C TYR A 100 8.48 -1.63 -20.71
N ASP A 101 9.10 -2.65 -21.30
CA ASP A 101 10.42 -2.62 -21.87
C ASP A 101 10.32 -2.87 -23.37
N GLU A 102 10.52 -1.81 -24.15
CA GLU A 102 10.46 -1.87 -25.60
C GLU A 102 11.58 -2.74 -26.19
N GLU A 103 12.76 -2.74 -25.58
CA GLU A 103 13.93 -3.47 -26.09
C GLU A 103 13.69 -4.98 -26.06
N PHE A 104 13.11 -5.48 -24.97
CA PHE A 104 12.78 -6.89 -24.84
C PHE A 104 11.35 -7.21 -25.25
N ASN A 105 10.54 -6.22 -25.60
CA ASN A 105 9.10 -6.36 -25.79
C ASN A 105 8.43 -7.08 -24.61
N ALA A 106 8.77 -6.66 -23.39
CA ALA A 106 8.36 -7.32 -22.16
C ALA A 106 7.55 -6.39 -21.27
N ILE A 107 6.58 -6.95 -20.55
CA ILE A 107 5.90 -6.28 -19.45
C ILE A 107 6.42 -6.88 -18.16
N TYR A 108 6.80 -6.02 -17.21
CA TYR A 108 7.15 -6.45 -15.87
C TYR A 108 6.05 -6.05 -14.89
N LEU A 109 5.57 -7.02 -14.13
CA LEU A 109 4.48 -6.91 -13.18
C LEU A 109 5.01 -7.12 -11.76
N GLY A 110 4.59 -6.27 -10.83
CA GLY A 110 4.73 -6.52 -9.40
C GLY A 110 3.46 -7.13 -8.83
N THR A 111 3.55 -8.30 -8.20
CA THR A 111 2.37 -9.05 -7.73
C THR A 111 2.05 -8.83 -6.25
N GLY A 112 0.77 -9.01 -5.92
CA GLY A 112 0.21 -8.84 -4.58
C GLY A 112 0.59 -9.93 -3.56
N ASN A 113 0.10 -9.73 -2.35
CA ASN A 113 0.14 -10.65 -1.21
C ASN A 113 -0.85 -11.81 -1.41
N GLY A 114 -0.75 -12.83 -0.55
CA GLY A 114 -1.72 -13.92 -0.49
C GLY A 114 -3.07 -13.48 0.08
N GLY A 115 -4.14 -14.16 -0.34
CA GLY A 115 -5.48 -14.05 0.23
C GLY A 115 -5.97 -15.46 0.60
N VAL A 116 -6.04 -15.84 1.87
CA VAL A 116 -5.68 -15.10 3.10
C VAL A 116 -4.17 -14.89 3.26
N TRP A 117 -3.75 -14.02 4.18
CA TRP A 117 -2.33 -13.76 4.42
C TRP A 117 -1.65 -14.97 5.08
N ASP A 118 -2.30 -15.64 6.04
CA ASP A 118 -1.72 -16.79 6.73
C ASP A 118 -1.44 -17.98 5.78
N HIS A 119 -0.16 -18.23 5.48
CA HIS A 119 0.29 -19.36 4.65
C HIS A 119 -0.11 -20.72 5.21
N GLN A 120 -0.20 -20.86 6.53
CA GLN A 120 -0.63 -22.10 7.18
C GLN A 120 -2.10 -22.43 6.85
N LEU A 121 -2.94 -21.42 6.73
CA LEU A 121 -4.34 -21.58 6.34
C LEU A 121 -4.50 -21.64 4.82
N ARG A 122 -3.74 -20.83 4.07
CA ARG A 122 -3.83 -20.73 2.61
C ARG A 122 -3.31 -21.97 1.88
N SER A 123 -2.20 -22.55 2.34
CA SER A 123 -1.47 -23.62 1.63
C SER A 123 -0.90 -24.68 2.59
N ASP A 124 -1.53 -24.88 3.75
CA ASP A 124 -1.08 -25.80 4.80
C ASP A 124 0.37 -25.58 5.27
N GLY A 125 0.93 -24.38 5.05
CA GLY A 125 2.32 -24.06 5.37
C GLY A 125 3.33 -24.66 4.38
N ILE A 126 2.88 -25.09 3.21
CA ILE A 126 3.68 -25.81 2.22
C ILE A 126 3.75 -25.02 0.91
N GLY A 127 4.97 -24.91 0.38
CA GLY A 127 5.25 -24.42 -0.96
C GLY A 127 5.32 -22.91 -1.07
N ASP A 128 6.03 -22.47 -2.10
CA ASP A 128 6.35 -21.07 -2.35
C ASP A 128 5.14 -20.19 -2.70
N ASN A 129 4.02 -20.80 -3.12
CA ASN A 129 2.83 -20.13 -3.63
C ASN A 129 3.10 -19.14 -4.76
N LEU A 130 3.69 -19.60 -5.86
CA LEU A 130 3.89 -18.77 -7.04
C LEU A 130 2.55 -18.26 -7.61
N PHE A 131 2.43 -17.02 -8.07
CA PHE A 131 3.42 -15.95 -8.12
C PHE A 131 3.16 -14.86 -7.07
N LEU A 132 2.84 -15.21 -5.82
CA LEU A 132 2.71 -14.22 -4.74
C LEU A 132 4.04 -13.50 -4.50
N GLY A 133 3.99 -12.21 -4.14
CA GLY A 133 5.18 -11.42 -3.78
C GLY A 133 6.31 -11.57 -4.79
N SER A 134 6.01 -11.38 -6.07
CA SER A 134 6.91 -11.68 -7.19
C SER A 134 6.99 -10.52 -8.18
N ILE A 135 8.11 -10.47 -8.91
CA ILE A 135 8.22 -9.76 -10.18
C ILE A 135 8.02 -10.80 -11.28
N VAL A 136 7.08 -10.56 -12.18
CA VAL A 136 6.76 -11.48 -13.29
C VAL A 136 6.95 -10.75 -14.61
N ALA A 137 7.68 -11.37 -15.54
CA ALA A 137 7.87 -10.88 -16.90
C ALA A 137 6.98 -11.63 -17.88
N LEU A 138 6.22 -10.89 -18.68
CA LEU A 138 5.37 -11.41 -19.73
C LEU A 138 5.81 -10.87 -21.09
N ASP A 139 5.51 -11.62 -22.16
CA ASP A 139 5.49 -11.08 -23.51
C ASP A 139 4.39 -10.01 -23.63
N ALA A 140 4.72 -8.85 -24.19
CA ALA A 140 3.79 -7.74 -24.24
C ALA A 140 2.61 -7.96 -25.21
N ASP A 141 2.81 -8.73 -26.27
CA ASP A 141 1.80 -8.93 -27.32
C ASP A 141 0.86 -10.07 -26.97
N THR A 142 1.38 -11.16 -26.38
CA THR A 142 0.60 -12.38 -26.11
C THR A 142 0.20 -12.55 -24.66
N GLY A 143 0.89 -11.91 -23.71
CA GLY A 143 0.74 -12.16 -22.28
C GLY A 143 1.41 -13.47 -21.82
N ASP A 144 2.19 -14.13 -22.68
CA ASP A 144 2.87 -15.37 -22.34
C ASP A 144 3.95 -15.15 -21.28
N TYR A 145 4.04 -16.09 -20.34
CA TYR A 145 5.04 -16.07 -19.29
C TYR A 145 6.46 -16.20 -19.86
N ARG A 146 7.39 -15.39 -19.33
CA ARG A 146 8.82 -15.45 -19.68
C ARG A 146 9.69 -15.88 -18.50
N TRP A 147 9.68 -15.11 -17.42
CA TRP A 147 10.44 -15.40 -16.20
C TRP A 147 9.75 -14.77 -14.99
N HIS A 148 10.14 -15.18 -13.79
CA HIS A 148 9.78 -14.49 -12.56
C HIS A 148 10.96 -14.48 -11.58
N TYR A 149 10.91 -13.55 -10.63
CA TYR A 149 11.71 -13.59 -9.41
C TYR A 149 10.79 -13.33 -8.22
N GLN A 150 10.73 -14.29 -7.30
CA GLN A 150 9.88 -14.19 -6.11
C GLN A 150 10.64 -13.49 -4.99
N VAL A 151 10.27 -12.24 -4.68
CA VAL A 151 10.90 -11.46 -3.60
C VAL A 151 10.51 -11.98 -2.22
N MET A 152 9.35 -12.63 -2.12
CA MET A 152 8.83 -13.21 -0.88
C MET A 152 8.21 -14.60 -1.09
N PRO A 153 9.02 -15.68 -1.07
CA PRO A 153 8.48 -17.04 -0.99
C PRO A 153 7.73 -17.25 0.33
N GLU A 154 6.69 -18.11 0.31
CA GLU A 154 5.88 -18.44 1.50
C GLU A 154 5.24 -17.18 2.13
N GLU A 155 4.87 -16.21 1.29
CA GLU A 155 4.35 -14.89 1.68
C GLU A 155 3.25 -14.99 2.76
N SER A 156 3.50 -14.40 3.93
CA SER A 156 2.62 -14.50 5.11
C SER A 156 2.41 -13.17 5.86
N TRP A 157 2.91 -12.06 5.32
CA TRP A 157 3.06 -10.80 6.07
C TRP A 157 2.49 -9.57 5.34
N ASP A 158 1.81 -9.79 4.22
CA ASP A 158 1.52 -8.76 3.23
C ASP A 158 2.81 -8.08 2.71
N TYR A 159 3.83 -8.89 2.49
CA TYR A 159 5.07 -8.48 1.83
C TYR A 159 4.97 -8.71 0.33
N ASN A 160 4.12 -7.90 -0.29
CA ASN A 160 3.91 -7.94 -1.73
C ASN A 160 4.99 -7.17 -2.51
N ALA A 161 4.95 -7.31 -3.83
CA ALA A 161 5.89 -6.74 -4.79
C ALA A 161 5.24 -5.70 -5.70
N ALA A 162 4.09 -5.13 -5.34
CA ALA A 162 3.35 -4.20 -6.19
C ALA A 162 3.91 -2.75 -6.21
N MET A 163 5.14 -2.57 -5.74
CA MET A 163 5.86 -1.29 -5.70
C MET A 163 6.53 -1.01 -7.04
N ASP A 164 6.62 0.28 -7.39
CA ASP A 164 7.10 0.71 -8.71
C ASP A 164 8.42 0.04 -9.11
N ILE A 165 8.51 -0.26 -10.41
CA ILE A 165 9.62 -0.98 -11.04
C ILE A 165 10.40 0.01 -11.88
N VAL A 166 11.69 0.18 -11.57
CA VAL A 166 12.59 1.08 -12.32
C VAL A 166 13.53 0.27 -13.19
N LEU A 167 13.54 0.55 -14.49
CA LEU A 167 14.48 -0.04 -15.44
C LEU A 167 15.67 0.90 -15.63
N ALA A 168 16.88 0.36 -15.59
CA ALA A 168 18.11 1.14 -15.79
C ALA A 168 19.21 0.27 -16.41
N ASP A 169 20.22 0.93 -16.95
CA ASP A 169 21.46 0.28 -17.39
C ASP A 169 22.56 0.67 -16.40
N LEU A 170 23.17 -0.31 -15.72
CA LEU A 170 24.15 -0.11 -14.67
C LEU A 170 25.51 -0.69 -15.05
N GLU A 171 26.58 0.03 -14.75
CA GLU A 171 27.95 -0.47 -14.85
C GLU A 171 28.28 -1.35 -13.64
N ILE A 172 28.36 -2.68 -13.83
CA ILE A 172 28.62 -3.64 -12.77
C ILE A 172 29.83 -4.49 -13.16
N LYS A 173 30.90 -4.41 -12.36
CA LYS A 173 32.18 -5.12 -12.60
C LYS A 173 32.77 -4.86 -14.00
N GLY A 174 32.57 -3.66 -14.55
CA GLY A 174 33.10 -3.26 -15.86
C GLY A 174 32.23 -3.67 -17.05
N GLU A 175 31.04 -4.23 -16.82
CA GLU A 175 30.05 -4.55 -17.85
C GLU A 175 28.76 -3.76 -17.61
N THR A 176 28.18 -3.21 -18.69
CA THR A 176 26.84 -2.64 -18.65
C THR A 176 25.81 -3.77 -18.51
N LYS A 177 25.02 -3.74 -17.43
CA LYS A 177 23.92 -4.66 -17.15
C LYS A 177 22.58 -3.95 -17.29
N LYS A 178 21.65 -4.55 -18.01
CA LYS A 178 20.27 -4.10 -18.16
C LYS A 178 19.47 -4.61 -16.97
N VAL A 179 19.19 -3.72 -16.03
CA VAL A 179 18.60 -4.10 -14.75
C VAL A 179 17.17 -3.60 -14.58
N LEU A 180 16.47 -4.30 -13.72
CA LEU A 180 15.25 -3.91 -13.05
C LEU A 180 15.58 -3.72 -11.57
N MET A 181 15.10 -2.62 -10.99
CA MET A 181 15.23 -2.31 -9.58
C MET A 181 13.86 -2.20 -8.93
N GLN A 182 13.70 -2.78 -7.75
CA GLN A 182 12.48 -2.69 -6.95
C GLN A 182 12.80 -2.68 -5.47
N ALA A 183 12.14 -1.78 -4.72
CA ALA A 183 12.15 -1.75 -3.27
C ALA A 183 10.75 -2.15 -2.75
N PRO A 184 10.42 -3.44 -2.61
CA PRO A 184 9.11 -3.85 -2.12
C PRO A 184 8.94 -3.64 -0.60
N LYS A 185 7.78 -4.06 -0.07
CA LYS A 185 7.35 -3.80 1.31
C LYS A 185 8.31 -4.40 2.33
N ASN A 186 9.00 -5.46 1.96
CA ASN A 186 9.84 -6.27 2.85
C ASN A 186 11.15 -5.57 3.30
N GLY A 187 11.48 -4.39 2.79
CA GLY A 187 12.63 -3.59 3.24
C GLY A 187 13.97 -3.91 2.57
N PHE A 188 13.98 -4.70 1.50
CA PHE A 188 15.16 -4.95 0.65
C PHE A 188 15.05 -4.22 -0.69
N LEU A 189 16.16 -3.69 -1.19
CA LEU A 189 16.26 -3.23 -2.58
C LEU A 189 16.80 -4.39 -3.40
N TYR A 190 16.09 -4.77 -4.46
CA TYR A 190 16.49 -5.82 -5.39
C TYR A 190 17.00 -5.21 -6.70
N VAL A 191 18.10 -5.74 -7.21
CA VAL A 191 18.64 -5.46 -8.54
C VAL A 191 18.67 -6.77 -9.31
N ILE A 192 17.93 -6.83 -10.40
CA ILE A 192 17.64 -8.04 -11.15
C ILE A 192 17.99 -7.79 -12.61
N ASP A 193 18.60 -8.77 -13.28
CA ASP A 193 18.79 -8.74 -14.72
C ASP A 193 17.41 -8.81 -15.42
N ARG A 194 17.01 -7.73 -16.09
CA ARG A 194 15.64 -7.61 -16.62
C ARG A 194 15.38 -8.51 -17.84
N GLN A 195 16.44 -9.03 -18.47
CA GLN A 195 16.30 -9.97 -19.57
C GLN A 195 15.99 -11.39 -19.07
N THR A 196 16.60 -11.79 -17.95
CA THR A 196 16.62 -13.19 -17.51
C THR A 196 15.90 -13.45 -16.18
N GLY A 197 15.59 -12.41 -15.42
CA GLY A 197 15.05 -12.53 -14.06
C GLY A 197 16.07 -12.93 -13.01
N LYS A 198 17.36 -13.01 -13.36
CA LYS A 198 18.42 -13.42 -12.45
C LYS A 198 18.73 -12.32 -11.44
N LEU A 199 18.72 -12.65 -10.15
CA LEU A 199 19.16 -11.75 -9.09
C LEU A 199 20.63 -11.36 -9.27
N ILE A 200 20.90 -10.06 -9.27
CA ILE A 200 22.26 -9.50 -9.29
C ILE A 200 22.70 -9.13 -7.87
N GLY A 201 21.80 -8.54 -7.09
CA GLY A 201 22.06 -8.17 -5.70
C GLY A 201 20.81 -7.76 -4.94
N ALA A 202 20.83 -7.94 -3.62
CA ALA A 202 19.81 -7.41 -2.73
C ALA A 202 20.38 -7.11 -1.34
N ASP A 203 20.03 -5.96 -0.77
CA ASP A 203 20.38 -5.57 0.60
C ASP A 203 19.28 -4.68 1.19
N LYS A 204 19.30 -4.53 2.52
CA LYS A 204 18.29 -3.76 3.26
C LYS A 204 18.42 -2.26 2.96
N PHE A 205 17.30 -1.61 2.63
CA PHE A 205 17.20 -0.15 2.60
C PHE A 205 16.53 0.43 3.86
N SER A 206 15.86 -0.41 4.64
CA SER A 206 15.18 -0.07 5.89
C SER A 206 15.44 -1.12 6.97
N LYS A 207 14.99 -0.83 8.19
CA LYS A 207 15.03 -1.78 9.31
C LYS A 207 14.19 -3.01 8.95
N SER A 208 14.80 -4.19 9.06
CA SER A 208 14.14 -5.46 8.77
C SER A 208 14.69 -6.59 9.61
N ASN A 209 13.80 -7.41 10.20
CA ASN A 209 14.15 -8.57 11.03
C ASN A 209 13.49 -9.89 10.60
N TRP A 210 12.61 -9.87 9.60
CA TRP A 210 12.02 -11.10 9.03
C TRP A 210 13.06 -11.95 8.27
N ALA A 211 14.06 -11.31 7.67
CA ALA A 211 15.21 -11.97 7.05
C ALA A 211 16.51 -11.32 7.50
N SER A 212 17.55 -12.14 7.61
CA SER A 212 18.92 -11.65 7.88
C SER A 212 19.55 -11.07 6.62
N LYS A 213 19.40 -11.73 5.47
CA LYS A 213 19.90 -11.35 4.15
C LYS A 213 19.10 -12.04 3.04
N ILE A 214 19.34 -11.66 1.79
CA ILE A 214 19.02 -12.48 0.62
C ILE A 214 20.28 -13.25 0.23
N ASP A 215 20.17 -14.57 0.12
CA ASP A 215 21.26 -15.42 -0.31
C ASP A 215 21.37 -15.36 -1.85
N LEU A 216 22.52 -14.91 -2.36
CA LEU A 216 22.71 -14.67 -3.80
C LEU A 216 22.95 -15.96 -4.61
N GLU A 217 23.29 -17.08 -3.97
CA GLU A 217 23.47 -18.36 -4.65
C GLU A 217 22.11 -18.98 -4.96
N THR A 218 21.21 -18.94 -3.99
CA THR A 218 19.85 -19.48 -4.11
C THR A 218 18.83 -18.46 -4.63
N GLY A 219 19.10 -17.17 -4.47
CA GLY A 219 18.14 -16.09 -4.72
C GLY A 219 17.05 -15.98 -3.66
N ARG A 220 17.20 -16.62 -2.49
CA ARG A 220 16.14 -16.75 -1.48
C ARG A 220 16.47 -16.00 -0.19
N PRO A 221 15.46 -15.54 0.57
CA PRO A 221 15.69 -14.94 1.86
C PRO A 221 16.20 -15.98 2.88
N VAL A 222 17.14 -15.56 3.73
CA VAL A 222 17.55 -16.32 4.92
C VAL A 222 16.71 -15.83 6.10
N MET A 223 15.65 -16.59 6.40
CA MET A 223 14.63 -16.25 7.39
C MET A 223 15.24 -15.99 8.78
N GLY A 224 14.77 -14.92 9.42
CA GLY A 224 15.10 -14.56 10.80
C GLY A 224 14.14 -15.20 11.80
N GLU A 225 14.52 -15.21 13.09
CA GLU A 225 13.70 -15.83 14.15
C GLU A 225 12.32 -15.17 14.34
N ALA A 226 12.16 -13.92 13.90
CA ALA A 226 10.91 -13.18 14.01
C ALA A 226 9.89 -13.53 12.92
N ALA A 227 10.31 -14.20 11.83
CA ALA A 227 9.43 -14.51 10.71
C ALA A 227 8.31 -15.50 11.07
N ASP A 228 8.61 -16.49 11.91
CA ASP A 228 7.62 -17.49 12.35
C ASP A 228 6.77 -16.96 13.52
N TYR A 229 5.59 -16.44 13.19
CA TYR A 229 4.54 -16.03 14.16
C TYR A 229 3.54 -17.15 14.47
N GLN A 230 3.69 -18.36 13.90
CA GLN A 230 2.68 -19.42 14.01
C GLN A 230 2.53 -19.97 15.43
N LYS A 231 3.59 -19.92 16.24
CA LYS A 231 3.61 -20.46 17.61
C LYS A 231 3.32 -19.43 18.69
N ARG A 232 3.65 -18.17 18.44
CA ARG A 232 3.51 -17.06 19.39
C ARG A 232 3.55 -15.73 18.66
N PRO A 233 2.97 -14.66 19.22
CA PRO A 233 3.10 -13.32 18.67
C PRO A 233 4.55 -12.94 18.37
N LYS A 234 4.78 -12.31 17.21
CA LYS A 234 6.11 -11.83 16.80
C LYS A 234 6.02 -10.40 16.31
N HIS A 235 6.94 -9.56 16.79
CA HIS A 235 7.09 -8.21 16.30
C HIS A 235 8.09 -8.16 15.14
N LEU A 236 7.64 -7.60 14.03
CA LEU A 236 8.36 -7.58 12.76
C LEU A 236 8.52 -6.15 12.25
N TRP A 237 9.71 -5.88 11.72
CA TRP A 237 9.94 -4.79 10.80
C TRP A 237 10.23 -5.36 9.40
N PRO A 238 9.66 -4.76 8.36
CA PRO A 238 8.56 -3.79 8.40
C PRO A 238 7.23 -4.40 8.91
N GLY A 239 6.24 -3.59 9.27
CA GLY A 239 4.85 -4.09 9.39
C GLY A 239 4.17 -4.27 8.01
N PRO A 240 2.87 -4.62 7.94
CA PRO A 240 2.14 -4.82 6.67
C PRO A 240 2.10 -3.60 5.76
N ILE A 241 2.20 -2.40 6.33
CA ILE A 241 2.28 -1.14 5.56
C ILE A 241 3.55 -1.12 4.70
N GLY A 242 4.57 -1.88 5.09
CA GLY A 242 5.85 -2.04 4.40
C GLY A 242 6.88 -0.96 4.72
N ALA A 243 8.14 -1.20 4.39
CA ALA A 243 9.18 -0.17 4.41
C ALA A 243 9.07 0.82 3.24
N HIS A 244 8.33 0.44 2.21
CA HIS A 244 7.99 1.21 1.03
C HIS A 244 6.68 0.67 0.48
N ASN A 245 5.86 1.53 -0.12
CA ASN A 245 4.53 1.18 -0.64
C ASN A 245 4.34 1.87 -2.01
N TRP A 246 3.11 2.13 -2.43
CA TRP A 246 2.80 2.63 -3.78
C TRP A 246 3.40 3.98 -4.16
N GLN A 247 3.94 4.74 -3.22
CA GLN A 247 4.51 6.06 -3.50
C GLN A 247 5.76 5.91 -4.38
N ALA A 248 5.80 6.60 -5.53
CA ALA A 248 6.85 6.37 -6.51
C ALA A 248 8.27 6.57 -5.95
N MET A 249 9.16 5.62 -6.23
CA MET A 249 10.60 5.82 -6.12
C MET A 249 11.17 6.43 -7.40
N ALA A 250 12.37 6.98 -7.35
CA ALA A 250 13.03 7.57 -8.53
C ALA A 250 14.46 7.08 -8.68
N TYR A 251 14.99 7.14 -9.90
CA TYR A 251 16.40 6.91 -10.19
C TYR A 251 16.98 8.09 -10.96
N SER A 252 18.18 8.52 -10.58
CA SER A 252 18.95 9.51 -11.36
C SER A 252 20.10 8.81 -12.08
N PRO A 253 20.09 8.70 -13.42
CA PRO A 253 21.22 8.17 -14.18
C PRO A 253 22.51 8.96 -13.97
N LYS A 254 22.39 10.28 -13.77
CA LYS A 254 23.53 11.18 -13.54
C LYS A 254 24.22 10.92 -12.20
N GLN A 255 23.43 10.80 -11.12
CA GLN A 255 23.96 10.52 -9.78
C GLN A 255 24.20 9.01 -9.55
N LYS A 256 23.59 8.15 -10.38
CA LYS A 256 23.56 6.69 -10.23
C LYS A 256 22.98 6.26 -8.89
N LEU A 257 21.97 6.97 -8.41
CA LEU A 257 21.29 6.69 -7.14
C LEU A 257 19.80 6.43 -7.34
N VAL A 258 19.28 5.49 -6.56
CA VAL A 258 17.84 5.25 -6.37
C VAL A 258 17.40 6.00 -5.11
N PHE A 259 16.30 6.74 -5.19
CA PHE A 259 15.70 7.48 -4.08
C PHE A 259 14.40 6.80 -3.68
N ILE A 260 14.35 6.28 -2.45
CA ILE A 260 13.24 5.47 -1.94
C ILE A 260 12.49 6.28 -0.86
N PRO A 261 11.16 6.44 -0.96
CA PRO A 261 10.35 6.99 0.12
C PRO A 261 10.15 5.91 1.20
N GLU A 262 11.12 5.83 2.10
CA GLU A 262 11.19 4.85 3.16
C GLU A 262 10.23 5.18 4.30
N MET A 263 9.70 4.12 4.93
CA MET A 263 8.82 4.18 6.08
C MET A 263 9.37 3.26 7.16
N GLN A 264 9.68 3.80 8.34
CA GLN A 264 10.09 2.99 9.47
C GLN A 264 8.90 2.74 10.40
N HIS A 265 8.40 1.51 10.43
CA HIS A 265 7.40 1.05 11.40
C HIS A 265 7.41 -0.47 11.51
N GLY A 266 7.01 -0.97 12.67
CA GLY A 266 6.84 -2.39 12.94
C GLY A 266 5.38 -2.76 13.20
N ALA A 267 5.11 -4.06 13.18
CA ALA A 267 3.84 -4.61 13.65
C ALA A 267 4.04 -5.94 14.38
N THR A 268 3.21 -6.20 15.38
CA THR A 268 3.11 -7.51 16.00
C THR A 268 2.09 -8.35 15.23
N TYR A 269 2.53 -9.48 14.70
CA TYR A 269 1.70 -10.47 14.02
C TYR A 269 1.23 -11.52 15.01
N ILE A 270 -0.07 -11.76 15.03
CA ILE A 270 -0.73 -12.73 15.90
C ILE A 270 -1.58 -13.62 15.01
N LYS A 271 -1.39 -14.95 15.15
CA LYS A 271 -2.22 -15.92 14.46
C LYS A 271 -3.68 -15.76 14.87
N SER A 272 -4.58 -15.78 13.89
CA SER A 272 -6.02 -15.73 14.13
C SER A 272 -6.69 -16.87 13.39
N GLU A 273 -7.58 -17.57 14.07
CA GLU A 273 -8.49 -18.54 13.45
C GLU A 273 -9.85 -17.90 13.17
N MET A 274 -9.95 -16.56 13.15
CA MET A 274 -11.16 -15.85 12.75
C MET A 274 -11.09 -15.55 11.25
N PRO A 275 -11.61 -16.44 10.38
CA PRO A 275 -11.44 -16.29 8.94
C PRO A 275 -12.27 -15.12 8.41
N ASN A 276 -13.45 -14.82 8.93
CA ASN A 276 -14.37 -13.94 8.20
C ASN A 276 -14.67 -12.68 9.00
N LEU A 277 -14.09 -11.55 8.59
CA LEU A 277 -14.74 -10.26 8.85
C LEU A 277 -16.03 -10.23 8.03
N ARG A 278 -17.01 -9.47 8.50
CA ARG A 278 -18.35 -9.43 7.90
C ARG A 278 -18.26 -9.18 6.38
N GLU A 279 -19.11 -9.89 5.61
CA GLU A 279 -19.23 -9.79 4.15
C GLU A 279 -17.95 -10.12 3.34
N ASN A 280 -16.94 -10.78 3.94
CA ASN A 280 -15.63 -11.02 3.30
C ASN A 280 -14.89 -9.73 2.88
N PHE A 281 -15.32 -8.57 3.39
CA PHE A 281 -14.71 -7.27 3.07
C PHE A 281 -13.19 -7.26 3.32
N LEU A 282 -12.76 -7.95 4.38
CA LEU A 282 -11.38 -8.28 4.67
C LEU A 282 -11.29 -9.70 5.26
N ASN A 283 -10.34 -10.48 4.79
CA ASN A 283 -10.11 -11.85 5.22
C ASN A 283 -8.60 -12.12 5.25
N LEU A 284 -7.97 -11.61 6.30
CA LEU A 284 -6.51 -11.69 6.47
C LEU A 284 -6.10 -12.99 7.19
N SER A 285 -6.98 -13.51 8.05
CA SER A 285 -6.72 -14.62 8.98
C SER A 285 -5.50 -14.42 9.89
N ILE A 286 -5.15 -13.16 10.15
CA ILE A 286 -4.16 -12.73 11.13
C ILE A 286 -4.64 -11.46 11.83
N ILE A 287 -4.10 -11.17 13.02
CA ILE A 287 -4.26 -9.89 13.71
C ILE A 287 -2.91 -9.18 13.71
N THR A 288 -2.93 -7.88 13.43
CA THR A 288 -1.75 -7.02 13.48
C THR A 288 -1.95 -5.87 14.46
N THR A 289 -0.97 -5.64 15.33
CA THR A 289 -0.91 -4.44 16.19
C THR A 289 0.29 -3.59 15.81
N TYR A 290 0.16 -2.27 15.89
CA TYR A 290 1.18 -1.31 15.44
C TYR A 290 1.82 -0.58 16.62
N ASP A 291 2.27 -1.36 17.60
CA ASP A 291 2.95 -0.83 18.78
C ASP A 291 4.28 -0.18 18.39
N GLN A 292 4.55 1.01 18.91
CA GLN A 292 5.83 1.69 18.71
C GLN A 292 6.84 1.18 19.73
N ILE A 293 7.75 0.33 19.28
CA ILE A 293 8.80 -0.27 20.13
C ILE A 293 10.16 0.37 19.86
N ASP A 294 10.38 0.89 18.65
CA ASP A 294 11.57 1.66 18.29
C ASP A 294 11.28 3.17 18.33
N PRO A 295 12.22 4.02 18.81
CA PRO A 295 12.04 5.48 18.82
C PRO A 295 11.78 6.10 17.44
N ASN A 296 12.28 5.46 16.37
CA ASN A 296 12.06 5.93 15.00
C ASN A 296 10.82 5.30 14.36
N ASP A 297 10.06 4.44 15.06
CA ASP A 297 8.78 3.96 14.55
C ASP A 297 7.83 5.14 14.33
N GLY A 298 7.29 5.21 13.13
CA GLY A 298 6.44 6.29 12.66
C GLY A 298 7.13 7.36 11.85
N THR A 299 8.45 7.33 11.75
CA THR A 299 9.24 8.26 10.91
C THR A 299 9.29 7.76 9.47
N GLY A 300 9.45 8.69 8.54
CA GLY A 300 9.69 8.39 7.12
C GLY A 300 11.02 8.97 6.67
N SER A 301 11.46 8.65 5.47
CA SER A 301 12.70 9.22 4.93
C SER A 301 12.79 9.17 3.40
N ILE A 302 13.65 10.01 2.84
CA ILE A 302 14.24 9.75 1.53
C ILE A 302 15.54 8.98 1.77
N VAL A 303 15.63 7.75 1.30
CA VAL A 303 16.87 6.97 1.32
C VAL A 303 17.48 6.98 -0.08
N ALA A 304 18.66 7.57 -0.23
CA ALA A 304 19.42 7.52 -1.48
C ALA A 304 20.40 6.35 -1.45
N MET A 305 20.15 5.35 -2.27
CA MET A 305 20.95 4.12 -2.37
C MET A 305 21.71 4.05 -3.68
N ASP A 306 22.95 3.60 -3.61
CA ASP A 306 23.71 3.18 -4.77
C ASP A 306 23.33 1.74 -5.12
N PRO A 307 22.70 1.48 -6.28
CA PRO A 307 22.18 0.16 -6.61
C PRO A 307 23.30 -0.85 -6.96
N VAL A 308 24.52 -0.40 -7.23
CA VAL A 308 25.66 -1.29 -7.52
C VAL A 308 26.28 -1.81 -6.22
N THR A 309 26.46 -0.93 -5.24
CA THR A 309 27.03 -1.29 -3.93
C THR A 309 26.00 -1.70 -2.89
N LEU A 310 24.71 -1.39 -3.14
CA LEU A 310 23.57 -1.59 -2.25
C LEU A 310 23.75 -0.90 -0.89
N LYS A 311 24.46 0.24 -0.87
CA LYS A 311 24.68 1.03 0.35
C LYS A 311 24.01 2.40 0.25
N PRO A 312 23.45 2.89 1.37
CA PRO A 312 22.95 4.26 1.42
C PRO A 312 24.10 5.25 1.28
N LYS A 313 23.92 6.28 0.45
CA LYS A 313 24.83 7.42 0.35
C LYS A 313 24.44 8.54 1.30
N TRP A 314 23.14 8.79 1.41
CA TRP A 314 22.56 9.76 2.34
C TRP A 314 21.11 9.39 2.66
N LYS A 315 20.60 9.95 3.75
CA LYS A 315 19.22 9.77 4.22
C LYS A 315 18.70 11.12 4.72
N VAL A 316 17.52 11.53 4.26
CA VAL A 316 16.78 12.69 4.79
C VAL A 316 15.61 12.15 5.60
N GLN A 317 15.62 12.36 6.92
CA GLN A 317 14.57 11.90 7.81
C GLN A 317 13.42 12.92 7.91
N HIS A 318 12.21 12.39 7.94
CA HIS A 318 10.95 13.11 8.16
C HIS A 318 10.29 12.62 9.44
N ASP A 319 9.56 13.50 10.12
CA ASP A 319 8.93 13.19 11.41
C ASP A 319 7.78 12.17 11.30
N SER A 320 7.21 12.03 10.10
CA SER A 320 6.11 11.11 9.79
C SER A 320 6.43 10.31 8.53
N PHE A 321 6.00 9.05 8.46
CA PHE A 321 5.95 8.30 7.21
C PHE A 321 4.68 8.64 6.40
N TRP A 322 4.44 7.88 5.33
CA TRP A 322 3.30 8.09 4.44
C TRP A 322 3.47 9.36 3.59
N ASN A 323 4.73 9.76 3.40
CA ASN A 323 5.12 10.82 2.48
C ASN A 323 4.88 10.39 1.03
N GLY A 324 4.80 11.36 0.13
CA GLY A 324 4.56 11.16 -1.28
C GLY A 324 5.73 10.56 -2.03
N GLY A 325 5.47 10.29 -3.30
CA GLY A 325 6.46 9.79 -4.24
C GLY A 325 7.52 10.83 -4.57
N ILE A 326 8.57 10.38 -5.24
CA ILE A 326 9.79 11.13 -5.49
C ILE A 326 9.94 11.40 -6.99
N LEU A 327 10.39 12.60 -7.33
CA LEU A 327 10.87 12.96 -8.66
C LEU A 327 12.35 13.31 -8.60
N ALA A 328 13.17 12.68 -9.46
CA ALA A 328 14.54 13.09 -9.70
C ALA A 328 14.67 13.79 -11.05
N THR A 329 15.54 14.80 -11.16
CA THR A 329 15.78 15.56 -12.40
C THR A 329 17.29 15.64 -12.72
N GLU A 330 17.63 15.93 -13.98
CA GLU A 330 19.03 16.11 -14.41
C GLU A 330 19.72 17.33 -13.80
N GLY A 331 18.93 18.26 -13.23
CA GLY A 331 19.41 19.43 -12.48
C GLY A 331 19.97 19.10 -11.10
N ASP A 332 20.22 17.81 -10.79
CA ASP A 332 20.64 17.31 -9.47
C ASP A 332 19.66 17.67 -8.35
N LEU A 333 18.36 17.65 -8.67
CA LEU A 333 17.28 17.87 -7.70
C LEU A 333 16.40 16.64 -7.53
N VAL A 334 15.99 16.42 -6.29
CA VAL A 334 14.99 15.44 -5.86
C VAL A 334 13.83 16.20 -5.22
N PHE A 335 12.60 15.95 -5.67
CA PHE A 335 11.39 16.58 -5.12
C PHE A 335 10.54 15.54 -4.41
N GLN A 336 9.98 15.91 -3.25
CA GLN A 336 9.02 15.09 -2.51
C GLN A 336 8.01 15.98 -1.78
N GLY A 337 6.75 15.55 -1.74
CA GLY A 337 5.76 16.08 -0.81
C GLY A 337 5.62 15.18 0.41
N THR A 338 5.41 15.74 1.59
CA THR A 338 5.39 15.02 2.86
C THR A 338 3.99 14.94 3.48
N ALA A 339 3.80 14.02 4.41
CA ALA A 339 2.52 13.77 5.07
C ALA A 339 2.02 14.97 5.89
N ASP A 340 2.92 15.82 6.36
CA ASP A 340 2.65 17.07 7.12
C ASP A 340 2.42 18.30 6.22
N GLY A 341 2.50 18.13 4.90
CA GLY A 341 2.12 19.15 3.91
C GLY A 341 3.25 20.06 3.45
N GLU A 342 4.51 19.69 3.68
CA GLU A 342 5.65 20.32 3.00
C GLU A 342 5.77 19.74 1.58
N PHE A 343 6.11 20.59 0.61
CA PHE A 343 6.66 20.17 -0.68
C PHE A 343 8.05 20.77 -0.81
N ALA A 344 9.06 19.92 -0.99
CA ALA A 344 10.46 20.32 -0.91
C ALA A 344 11.30 19.80 -2.08
N ALA A 345 12.38 20.51 -2.34
CA ALA A 345 13.45 20.13 -3.26
C ALA A 345 14.74 19.93 -2.47
N TYR A 346 15.42 18.81 -2.74
CA TYR A 346 16.66 18.40 -2.13
C TYR A 346 17.74 18.23 -3.19
N SER A 347 18.99 18.47 -2.83
CA SER A 347 20.15 18.08 -3.62
C SER A 347 20.17 16.56 -3.80
N ALA A 348 20.23 16.09 -5.05
CA ALA A 348 20.35 14.67 -5.37
C ALA A 348 21.70 14.07 -4.93
N ILE A 349 22.70 14.93 -4.70
CA ILE A 349 24.08 14.54 -4.39
C ILE A 349 24.22 14.15 -2.92
N ASP A 350 23.62 14.92 -2.01
CA ASP A 350 23.86 14.81 -0.56
C ASP A 350 22.60 14.95 0.31
N GLY A 351 21.42 15.16 -0.28
CA GLY A 351 20.16 15.29 0.44
C GLY A 351 19.94 16.65 1.09
N THR A 352 20.79 17.65 0.84
CA THR A 352 20.59 19.00 1.40
C THR A 352 19.26 19.59 0.93
N LYS A 353 18.39 20.03 1.85
CA LYS A 353 17.13 20.73 1.51
C LYS A 353 17.47 22.11 0.93
N LEU A 354 17.07 22.36 -0.32
CA LEU A 354 17.40 23.59 -1.06
C LEU A 354 16.22 24.57 -1.13
N TRP A 355 15.00 24.04 -1.15
CA TRP A 355 13.78 24.82 -1.24
C TRP A 355 12.62 24.03 -0.63
N PHE A 356 11.64 24.74 -0.07
CA PHE A 356 10.39 24.13 0.39
C PHE A 356 9.25 25.15 0.39
N ILE A 357 8.03 24.63 0.41
CA ILE A 357 6.80 25.40 0.62
C ILE A 357 5.78 24.56 1.40
N ASP A 358 5.02 25.20 2.30
CA ASP A 358 3.83 24.58 2.90
C ASP A 358 2.70 24.58 1.86
N VAL A 359 2.38 23.40 1.32
CA VAL A 359 1.27 23.20 0.38
C VAL A 359 -0.09 23.05 1.06
N GLN A 360 -0.10 23.23 2.38
CA GLN A 360 -1.25 23.34 3.27
C GLN A 360 -2.02 22.05 3.47
N ARG A 361 -1.60 20.93 2.86
CA ARG A 361 -2.18 19.60 3.07
C ARG A 361 -1.16 18.52 2.78
N GLY A 362 -1.23 17.41 3.52
CA GLY A 362 -0.37 16.26 3.34
C GLY A 362 -0.39 15.74 1.91
N VAL A 363 0.74 15.22 1.46
CA VAL A 363 0.95 14.77 0.08
C VAL A 363 1.37 13.32 0.08
N THR A 364 0.62 12.50 -0.65
CA THR A 364 0.92 11.07 -0.86
C THR A 364 1.21 10.73 -2.32
N SER A 365 0.94 11.65 -3.25
CA SER A 365 1.19 11.51 -4.68
C SER A 365 2.66 11.74 -5.05
N ALA A 366 3.03 11.51 -6.32
CA ALA A 366 4.34 11.82 -6.87
C ALA A 366 4.32 13.14 -7.68
N PRO A 367 5.37 13.96 -7.60
CA PRO A 367 5.53 15.13 -8.47
C PRO A 367 5.93 14.73 -9.90
N ILE A 368 5.60 15.58 -10.88
CA ILE A 368 5.96 15.41 -12.30
C ILE A 368 6.60 16.69 -12.82
N SER A 369 7.63 16.58 -13.67
CA SER A 369 8.19 17.71 -14.45
C SER A 369 7.76 17.64 -15.91
N TYR A 370 7.46 18.79 -16.51
CA TYR A 370 7.20 18.93 -17.95
C TYR A 370 7.55 20.34 -18.43
N MET A 371 7.56 20.55 -19.75
CA MET A 371 7.76 21.87 -20.35
C MET A 371 6.54 22.34 -21.14
N VAL A 372 6.23 23.63 -21.04
CA VAL A 372 5.27 24.32 -21.91
C VAL A 372 5.90 25.63 -22.35
N ASP A 373 5.92 25.88 -23.66
CA ASP A 373 6.46 27.10 -24.26
C ASP A 373 7.89 27.47 -23.78
N GLY A 374 8.73 26.45 -23.58
CA GLY A 374 10.11 26.61 -23.11
C GLY A 374 10.28 26.77 -21.59
N VAL A 375 9.18 26.81 -20.83
CA VAL A 375 9.21 26.96 -19.36
C VAL A 375 9.01 25.59 -18.71
N GLN A 376 10.00 25.14 -17.94
CA GLN A 376 9.87 23.94 -17.10
C GLN A 376 8.89 24.20 -15.95
N ARG A 377 8.01 23.23 -15.72
CA ARG A 377 7.01 23.22 -14.66
C ARG A 377 7.10 21.93 -13.86
N ILE A 378 7.07 22.06 -12.55
CA ILE A 378 6.88 20.93 -11.63
C ILE A 378 5.43 20.97 -11.15
N ILE A 379 4.68 19.88 -11.27
CA ILE A 379 3.34 19.74 -10.72
C ILE A 379 3.28 18.70 -9.62
N ILE A 380 2.40 18.93 -8.65
CA ILE A 380 2.11 18.00 -7.57
C ILE A 380 0.61 18.00 -7.24
N PRO A 381 -0.08 16.85 -7.33
CA PRO A 381 -1.40 16.67 -6.77
C PRO A 381 -1.34 16.63 -5.23
N VAL A 382 -1.82 17.68 -4.58
CA VAL A 382 -1.85 17.80 -3.13
C VAL A 382 -3.11 17.13 -2.58
N GLY A 383 -2.91 16.12 -1.72
CA GLY A 383 -3.98 15.32 -1.12
C GLY A 383 -3.41 14.21 -0.23
N TYR A 384 -3.90 14.17 1.01
CA TYR A 384 -3.58 13.12 1.97
C TYR A 384 -4.65 12.03 1.88
N ALA A 385 -4.23 10.81 1.55
CA ALA A 385 -5.12 9.67 1.30
C ALA A 385 -4.36 8.33 1.45
N GLY A 386 -5.05 7.23 1.20
CA GLY A 386 -4.50 5.87 1.21
C GLY A 386 -5.07 5.01 2.34
N GLY A 387 -5.24 3.70 2.08
CA GLY A 387 -5.95 2.78 2.98
C GLY A 387 -5.35 2.71 4.39
N TYR A 388 -4.03 2.54 4.50
CA TYR A 388 -3.38 2.44 5.82
C TYR A 388 -3.33 3.77 6.60
N ALA A 389 -3.45 4.92 5.93
CA ALA A 389 -3.64 6.18 6.65
C ALA A 389 -4.95 6.21 7.45
N ALA A 390 -5.91 5.34 7.12
CA ALA A 390 -7.15 5.23 7.88
C ALA A 390 -7.00 4.49 9.22
N PHE A 391 -5.91 3.74 9.45
CA PHE A 391 -5.80 2.83 10.60
C PHE A 391 -5.57 3.55 11.94
N GLY A 392 -5.32 4.86 11.92
CA GLY A 392 -5.24 5.66 13.13
C GLY A 392 -4.03 5.29 14.00
N ILE A 393 -2.90 4.96 13.38
CA ILE A 393 -1.62 4.74 14.08
C ILE A 393 -0.88 6.07 14.20
N LYS A 394 -0.09 6.25 15.28
CA LYS A 394 0.54 7.53 15.63
C LYS A 394 1.25 8.21 14.46
N ALA A 395 1.93 7.43 13.64
CA ALA A 395 2.65 7.89 12.48
C ALA A 395 1.79 8.54 11.39
N THR A 396 0.54 8.08 11.25
CA THR A 396 -0.45 8.60 10.29
C THR A 396 -1.26 9.76 10.87
N HIS A 397 -1.08 10.10 12.16
CA HIS A 397 -1.73 11.24 12.83
C HIS A 397 -1.17 12.61 12.42
N ALA A 398 -0.42 12.69 11.31
CA ALA A 398 0.11 13.95 10.74
C ALA A 398 -0.97 15.00 10.46
N GLY A 399 -2.23 14.57 10.43
CA GLY A 399 -3.24 15.38 11.06
C GLY A 399 -4.04 16.21 10.08
N TRP A 400 -4.94 15.55 9.36
CA TRP A 400 -5.89 16.22 8.48
C TRP A 400 -7.30 15.85 8.90
N LYS A 401 -8.23 16.80 8.93
CA LYS A 401 -9.65 16.46 9.09
C LYS A 401 -10.15 15.77 7.82
N TYR A 402 -11.02 14.78 8.00
CA TYR A 402 -11.68 14.13 6.87
C TYR A 402 -12.46 15.16 6.05
N LYS A 403 -12.32 15.11 4.72
CA LYS A 403 -12.90 16.09 3.78
C LYS A 403 -12.59 17.57 4.10
N ALA A 404 -11.52 17.86 4.85
CA ALA A 404 -11.00 19.22 4.97
C ALA A 404 -10.76 19.82 3.57
N PRO A 405 -10.73 21.14 3.41
CA PRO A 405 -10.35 21.72 2.13
C PRO A 405 -8.84 21.56 1.87
N GLY A 406 -8.36 22.02 0.70
CA GLY A 406 -6.93 21.98 0.37
C GLY A 406 -6.48 20.84 -0.56
N ILE A 407 -7.40 20.00 -1.07
CA ILE A 407 -7.09 19.16 -2.23
C ILE A 407 -6.90 20.06 -3.45
N ARG A 408 -5.71 20.05 -4.07
CA ARG A 408 -5.34 20.96 -5.16
C ARG A 408 -4.35 20.31 -6.11
N LEU A 409 -4.27 20.82 -7.33
CA LEU A 409 -3.11 20.63 -8.21
C LEU A 409 -2.27 21.90 -8.16
N LEU A 410 -1.01 21.79 -7.70
CA LEU A 410 -0.09 22.92 -7.67
C LEU A 410 0.95 22.79 -8.79
N SER A 411 1.32 23.91 -9.39
CA SER A 411 2.35 24.01 -10.44
C SER A 411 3.36 25.08 -10.06
N PHE A 412 4.65 24.72 -10.14
CA PHE A 412 5.78 25.56 -9.81
C PHE A 412 6.67 25.75 -11.04
N SER A 413 7.21 26.95 -11.21
CA SER A 413 8.20 27.29 -12.24
C SER A 413 9.09 28.41 -11.72
N LEU A 414 10.29 28.59 -12.27
CA LEU A 414 11.17 29.71 -11.92
C LEU A 414 10.54 31.07 -12.25
N GLU A 415 9.64 31.12 -13.24
CA GLU A 415 8.88 32.31 -13.65
C GLU A 415 7.54 32.46 -12.92
N GLY A 416 7.27 31.63 -11.90
CA GLY A 416 6.00 31.62 -11.20
C GLY A 416 5.86 32.79 -10.21
N GLU A 417 4.91 33.68 -10.44
CA GLU A 417 4.65 34.85 -9.57
C GLU A 417 3.36 34.72 -8.74
N LYS A 418 2.60 33.63 -8.91
CA LYS A 418 1.33 33.44 -8.20
C LYS A 418 1.57 33.06 -6.75
N GLU A 419 0.93 33.79 -5.83
CA GLU A 419 0.90 33.43 -4.42
C GLU A 419 -0.05 32.26 -4.16
N LEU A 420 0.39 31.32 -3.32
CA LEU A 420 -0.45 30.21 -2.87
C LEU A 420 -1.48 30.74 -1.86
N LYS A 421 -2.73 30.88 -2.31
CA LYS A 421 -3.84 31.29 -1.43
C LYS A 421 -3.93 30.36 -0.21
N ARG A 422 -3.88 30.95 0.99
CA ARG A 422 -4.07 30.22 2.23
C ARG A 422 -5.50 29.72 2.34
N VAL A 423 -5.65 28.45 2.70
CA VAL A 423 -6.92 27.86 3.10
C VAL A 423 -6.74 27.27 4.48
N GLU A 424 -7.79 27.38 5.28
CA GLU A 424 -7.88 26.72 6.56
C GLU A 424 -8.11 25.23 6.34
N THR A 425 -7.02 24.47 6.32
CA THR A 425 -7.04 23.04 5.97
C THR A 425 -7.36 22.14 7.14
N GLY A 426 -7.75 22.70 8.28
CA GLY A 426 -8.10 21.93 9.48
C GLY A 426 -7.01 20.92 9.81
N ARG A 427 -5.80 21.42 10.09
CA ARG A 427 -4.76 20.59 10.74
C ARG A 427 -5.40 19.94 11.96
N TYR A 428 -5.07 18.69 12.23
CA TYR A 428 -5.78 17.85 13.19
C TYR A 428 -5.72 18.44 14.59
N GLN A 429 -6.78 19.17 14.89
CA GLN A 429 -7.20 19.55 16.21
C GLN A 429 -8.31 18.57 16.55
N LEU A 430 -8.14 17.79 17.62
CA LEU A 430 -9.14 16.82 18.03
C LEU A 430 -10.27 17.56 18.75
N ASP A 431 -11.46 17.59 18.13
CA ASP A 431 -12.63 18.28 18.67
C ASP A 431 -13.61 17.24 19.25
N LEU A 432 -13.22 16.67 20.38
CA LEU A 432 -13.99 15.59 21.00
C LEU A 432 -15.38 16.06 21.40
N VAL A 433 -16.36 15.19 21.16
CA VAL A 433 -17.71 15.38 21.69
C VAL A 433 -17.69 15.26 23.22
N ASP A 434 -18.40 16.17 23.89
CA ASP A 434 -18.45 16.17 25.36
C ASP A 434 -19.32 15.03 25.89
N LEU A 435 -18.66 14.07 26.54
CA LEU A 435 -19.27 12.91 27.20
C LEU A 435 -18.86 12.86 28.68
N SER A 436 -18.55 14.01 29.29
CA SER A 436 -18.11 14.09 30.68
C SER A 436 -19.14 13.54 31.66
N ASP A 437 -20.42 13.90 31.47
CA ASP A 437 -21.55 13.48 32.32
C ASP A 437 -22.14 12.11 31.96
N VAL A 438 -21.57 11.44 30.97
CA VAL A 438 -22.02 10.13 30.50
C VAL A 438 -21.35 9.01 31.29
N GLU A 439 -22.14 8.12 31.87
CA GLU A 439 -21.64 6.83 32.37
C GLU A 439 -21.46 5.86 31.20
N ILE A 440 -20.34 5.13 31.20
CA ILE A 440 -20.00 4.14 30.17
C ILE A 440 -20.27 2.75 30.73
N ASP A 441 -21.01 1.93 29.98
CA ASP A 441 -21.08 0.50 30.28
C ASP A 441 -19.80 -0.19 29.75
N GLU A 442 -18.81 -0.29 30.63
CA GLU A 442 -17.49 -0.86 30.31
C GLU A 442 -17.56 -2.29 29.74
N LYS A 443 -18.52 -3.09 30.21
CA LYS A 443 -18.68 -4.47 29.75
C LYS A 443 -19.27 -4.48 28.35
N LEU A 444 -20.27 -3.64 28.11
CA LEU A 444 -20.90 -3.51 26.79
C LEU A 444 -19.94 -2.88 25.77
N ALA A 445 -19.12 -1.92 26.18
CA ALA A 445 -18.05 -1.35 25.37
C ALA A 445 -17.01 -2.40 24.96
N LEU A 446 -16.68 -3.37 25.81
CA LEU A 446 -15.78 -4.48 25.43
C LEU A 446 -16.39 -5.34 24.31
N THR A 447 -17.68 -5.68 24.41
CA THR A 447 -18.41 -6.35 23.32
C THR A 447 -18.45 -5.49 22.06
N GLY A 448 -18.65 -4.19 22.23
CA GLY A 448 -18.64 -3.20 21.14
C GLY A 448 -17.32 -3.12 20.39
N MET A 449 -16.20 -3.27 21.09
CA MET A 449 -14.87 -3.31 20.48
C MET A 449 -14.75 -4.47 19.49
N GLU A 450 -15.16 -5.67 19.89
CA GLU A 450 -15.11 -6.86 19.04
C GLU A 450 -15.99 -6.69 17.79
N LEU A 451 -17.20 -6.16 17.97
CA LEU A 451 -18.14 -5.85 16.88
C LEU A 451 -17.62 -4.75 15.95
N TYR A 452 -17.01 -3.69 16.49
CA TYR A 452 -16.44 -2.60 15.73
C TYR A 452 -15.35 -3.07 14.76
N HIS A 453 -14.50 -4.01 15.21
CA HIS A 453 -13.45 -4.57 14.39
C HIS A 453 -13.96 -5.65 13.42
N SER A 454 -14.97 -6.43 13.81
CA SER A 454 -15.55 -7.48 12.95
C SER A 454 -16.49 -6.95 11.86
N ALA A 455 -17.10 -5.78 12.08
CA ALA A 455 -17.93 -5.01 11.13
C ALA A 455 -17.11 -4.00 10.30
N PRO A 456 -15.87 -4.35 9.94
CA PRO A 456 -14.73 -3.49 9.53
C PRO A 456 -14.77 -1.96 9.76
N CYS A 457 -15.45 -1.43 10.79
CA CYS A 457 -15.53 0.01 11.02
C CYS A 457 -14.14 0.64 11.17
N GLY A 458 -13.24 -0.06 11.85
CA GLY A 458 -11.86 0.38 12.07
C GLY A 458 -11.01 0.56 10.81
N SER A 459 -11.35 -0.12 9.72
CA SER A 459 -10.63 0.01 8.44
C SER A 459 -10.88 1.36 7.78
N CYS A 460 -12.02 2.00 8.05
CA CYS A 460 -12.37 3.32 7.54
C CYS A 460 -12.21 4.42 8.59
N HIS A 461 -12.53 4.13 9.85
CA HIS A 461 -12.61 5.10 10.94
C HIS A 461 -11.44 5.03 11.94
N GLY A 462 -10.44 4.18 11.68
CA GLY A 462 -9.30 3.96 12.58
C GLY A 462 -9.61 2.93 13.66
N GLY A 463 -8.59 2.22 14.11
CA GLY A 463 -8.76 1.08 15.03
C GLY A 463 -9.49 1.46 16.33
N GLN A 464 -9.38 2.69 16.79
CA GLN A 464 -10.01 3.18 18.03
C GLN A 464 -11.02 4.31 17.75
N GLY A 465 -11.58 4.34 16.53
CA GLY A 465 -12.38 5.45 16.02
C GLY A 465 -11.56 6.70 15.69
N ASN A 466 -10.22 6.57 15.68
CA ASN A 466 -9.24 7.65 15.66
C ASN A 466 -8.60 7.89 14.28
N ASN A 467 -9.42 8.08 13.25
CA ASN A 467 -8.96 8.31 11.88
C ASN A 467 -8.18 9.64 11.74
N SER A 468 -7.15 9.67 10.89
CA SER A 468 -6.32 10.85 10.63
C SER A 468 -6.58 11.56 9.29
N GLY A 469 -7.81 11.52 8.81
CA GLY A 469 -8.28 12.27 7.64
C GLY A 469 -8.29 11.52 6.33
N SER A 470 -8.13 10.20 6.35
CA SER A 470 -8.16 9.32 5.17
C SER A 470 -9.24 8.26 5.32
N GLY A 471 -10.02 7.98 4.27
CA GLY A 471 -11.09 6.99 4.32
C GLY A 471 -12.43 7.54 4.86
N ALA A 472 -12.50 7.87 6.16
CA ALA A 472 -13.72 8.36 6.82
C ALA A 472 -13.41 9.31 8.02
N PRO A 473 -14.43 9.97 8.63
CA PRO A 473 -14.23 10.84 9.80
C PRO A 473 -13.69 10.13 11.06
N ASP A 474 -13.06 10.90 11.95
CA ASP A 474 -12.77 10.47 13.34
C ASP A 474 -14.10 10.39 14.11
N LEU A 475 -14.46 9.18 14.55
CA LEU A 475 -15.77 8.95 15.17
C LEU A 475 -15.86 9.54 16.58
N ARG A 476 -14.72 9.82 17.23
CA ARG A 476 -14.69 10.39 18.59
C ARG A 476 -15.10 11.86 18.62
N GLU A 477 -15.21 12.50 17.46
CA GLU A 477 -15.74 13.85 17.30
C GLU A 477 -17.23 13.85 16.94
N SER A 478 -17.82 12.68 16.69
CA SER A 478 -19.19 12.60 16.18
C SER A 478 -20.20 12.96 17.27
N ILE A 479 -21.01 14.00 17.01
CA ILE A 479 -22.14 14.38 17.88
C ILE A 479 -23.16 13.25 18.03
N SER A 480 -23.20 12.29 17.10
CA SER A 480 -24.05 11.12 17.21
C SER A 480 -23.75 10.28 18.46
N LEU A 481 -22.56 10.40 19.08
CA LEU A 481 -22.22 9.72 20.33
C LEU A 481 -22.97 10.26 21.57
N THR A 482 -23.80 11.29 21.40
CA THR A 482 -24.68 11.84 22.44
C THR A 482 -26.11 11.29 22.39
N ASP A 483 -26.53 10.72 21.26
CA ASP A 483 -27.89 10.22 21.05
C ASP A 483 -27.88 8.92 20.24
N PHE A 484 -28.35 7.85 20.87
CA PHE A 484 -28.31 6.51 20.29
C PHE A 484 -29.16 6.39 19.01
N GLU A 485 -30.33 7.03 18.95
CA GLU A 485 -31.19 6.96 17.76
C GLU A 485 -30.55 7.64 16.55
N THR A 486 -29.86 8.77 16.76
CA THR A 486 -29.03 9.41 15.74
C THR A 486 -27.91 8.49 15.29
N PHE A 487 -27.16 7.87 16.20
CA PHE A 487 -26.11 6.91 15.85
C PHE A 487 -26.64 5.71 15.05
N LYS A 488 -27.77 5.15 15.46
CA LYS A 488 -28.46 4.06 14.77
C LYS A 488 -28.89 4.46 13.36
N SER A 489 -29.41 5.68 13.18
CA SER A 489 -29.82 6.17 11.85
C SER A 489 -28.66 6.27 10.86
N LEU A 490 -27.46 6.64 11.35
CA LEU A 490 -26.26 6.75 10.53
C LEU A 490 -25.66 5.38 10.16
N THR A 491 -25.83 4.38 11.02
CA THR A 491 -25.20 3.05 10.90
C THR A 491 -26.17 2.02 10.33
N LYS A 492 -27.24 1.70 11.07
CA LYS A 492 -28.22 0.66 10.73
C LYS A 492 -29.18 1.12 9.63
N ASP A 493 -29.66 2.35 9.68
CA ASP A 493 -30.69 2.82 8.72
C ASP A 493 -30.08 3.35 7.41
N GLY A 494 -28.77 3.60 7.38
CA GLY A 494 -28.02 3.92 6.17
C GLY A 494 -28.17 5.36 5.68
N LEU A 495 -28.35 6.33 6.59
CA LEU A 495 -28.53 7.75 6.24
C LEU A 495 -27.38 8.34 5.40
N LEU A 496 -26.20 7.72 5.44
CA LEU A 496 -24.99 8.19 4.74
C LEU A 496 -24.51 7.25 3.62
N VAL A 497 -25.36 6.33 3.13
CA VAL A 497 -25.01 5.40 2.03
C VAL A 497 -24.56 6.15 0.77
N ASP A 498 -25.28 7.21 0.39
CA ASP A 498 -24.92 8.04 -0.77
C ASP A 498 -23.59 8.79 -0.59
N ASN A 499 -23.11 8.92 0.66
CA ASN A 499 -21.82 9.51 1.01
C ASN A 499 -20.69 8.48 1.11
N GLY A 500 -20.97 7.20 0.83
CA GLY A 500 -20.02 6.10 0.88
C GLY A 500 -19.89 5.39 2.23
N MET A 501 -20.78 5.66 3.20
CA MET A 501 -20.85 4.92 4.47
C MET A 501 -21.80 3.72 4.31
N PRO A 502 -21.32 2.46 4.40
CA PRO A 502 -22.16 1.28 4.26
C PRO A 502 -23.29 1.22 5.30
N LYS A 503 -24.35 0.49 4.98
CA LYS A 503 -25.47 0.22 5.87
C LYS A 503 -25.24 -1.08 6.63
N PHE A 504 -25.54 -1.08 7.93
CA PHE A 504 -25.33 -2.22 8.84
C PHE A 504 -26.68 -2.74 9.38
N ASP A 505 -27.62 -3.10 8.50
CA ASP A 505 -29.01 -3.45 8.88
C ASP A 505 -29.20 -4.87 9.42
N ASP A 506 -28.24 -5.73 9.18
CA ASP A 506 -28.05 -7.06 9.76
C ASP A 506 -27.67 -7.05 11.26
N LEU A 507 -26.99 -6.01 11.76
CA LEU A 507 -26.64 -5.89 13.17
C LEU A 507 -27.88 -5.54 14.00
N ALA A 508 -28.15 -6.29 15.06
CA ALA A 508 -29.25 -6.01 15.96
C ALA A 508 -29.02 -4.70 16.75
N ASP A 509 -30.10 -4.05 17.21
CA ASP A 509 -30.02 -2.76 17.91
C ASP A 509 -29.12 -2.83 19.16
N ASN A 510 -29.08 -3.96 19.86
CA ASN A 510 -28.18 -4.17 21.00
C ASN A 510 -26.69 -4.28 20.60
N GLU A 511 -26.39 -4.79 19.39
CA GLU A 511 -25.04 -4.84 18.85
C GLU A 511 -24.57 -3.45 18.40
N ILE A 512 -25.45 -2.68 17.76
CA ILE A 512 -25.21 -1.27 17.44
C ILE A 512 -24.98 -0.46 18.73
N ASN A 513 -25.76 -0.73 19.78
CA ASN A 513 -25.57 -0.10 21.09
C ASN A 513 -24.24 -0.47 21.74
N ALA A 514 -23.74 -1.70 21.52
CA ALA A 514 -22.43 -2.09 21.99
C ALA A 514 -21.32 -1.26 21.32
N ILE A 515 -21.35 -1.15 19.99
CA ILE A 515 -20.41 -0.32 19.22
C ILE A 515 -20.48 1.15 19.67
N TYR A 516 -21.68 1.65 19.90
CA TYR A 516 -21.92 3.00 20.43
C TYR A 516 -21.22 3.23 21.78
N GLU A 517 -21.40 2.32 22.75
CA GLU A 517 -20.71 2.39 24.05
C GLU A 517 -19.19 2.31 23.92
N TYR A 518 -18.68 1.46 23.02
CA TYR A 518 -17.25 1.39 22.73
C TYR A 518 -16.70 2.74 22.26
N LEU A 519 -17.33 3.39 21.28
CA LEU A 519 -16.87 4.68 20.77
C LEU A 519 -16.95 5.79 21.83
N ARG A 520 -17.96 5.77 22.69
CA ARG A 520 -18.06 6.69 23.84
C ARG A 520 -16.91 6.48 24.83
N GLN A 521 -16.61 5.22 25.17
CA GLN A 521 -15.45 4.86 25.99
C GLN A 521 -14.15 5.40 25.37
N ARG A 522 -13.94 5.15 24.07
CA ARG A 522 -12.75 5.63 23.34
C ARG A 522 -12.61 7.14 23.34
N THR A 523 -13.73 7.85 23.24
CA THR A 523 -13.80 9.31 23.30
C THR A 523 -13.40 9.82 24.68
N LYS A 524 -13.91 9.22 25.77
CA LYS A 524 -13.53 9.61 27.14
C LYS A 524 -12.06 9.36 27.44
N ILE A 525 -11.50 8.24 26.99
CA ILE A 525 -10.06 7.95 27.11
C ILE A 525 -9.25 9.04 26.40
N ALA A 526 -9.58 9.35 25.15
CA ALA A 526 -8.90 10.40 24.39
C ALA A 526 -9.00 11.78 25.07
N ALA A 527 -10.14 12.10 25.70
CA ALA A 527 -10.32 13.34 26.44
C ALA A 527 -9.46 13.42 27.72
N ALA A 528 -9.17 12.28 28.34
CA ALA A 528 -8.25 12.21 29.48
C ALA A 528 -6.80 12.41 29.02
N ASP A 529 -6.39 11.78 27.91
CA ASP A 529 -5.04 11.89 27.35
C ASP A 529 -4.72 13.32 26.89
N LEU A 530 -5.69 14.08 26.37
CA LEU A 530 -5.50 15.50 26.02
C LEU A 530 -5.23 16.42 27.23
N LYS A 531 -5.56 15.98 28.45
CA LYS A 531 -5.37 16.77 29.69
C LYS A 531 -4.04 16.47 30.39
N SER A 532 -3.42 15.33 30.08
CA SER A 532 -2.09 14.93 30.59
C SER A 532 -0.98 15.47 29.73
#